data_AF-A0A5C9ABU3-F1
#
_entry.id   AF-A0A5C9ABU3-F1
#
_cell.length_a   1.000
_cell.length_b   1.000
_cell.length_c   1.000
_cell.angle_alpha   90.00
_cell.angle_beta   90.00
_cell.angle_gamma   90.00
#
_symmetry.space_group_name_H-M   'P 1'
#
loop_
_entity.id
_entity.type
_entity.pdbx_description
1 polymer ?
#
loop_
_entity_poly.entity_id
_entity_poly.type
_entity_poly.pdbx_seq_one_letter_code
_entity_poly.pdbx_strand_id
1 'polypeptide(L)'
;MILTPIRRYGAMILMLLTLVFSSEVLAKTHTTTASQKSHLTKASNKQVSSKQEYSRNSAKSSSLPDLRKYPSGTPRKKAFLRTVMPYITSQNAAITAERNWLISKQYQGQWSPAERARLKDIAKRYKVKWSGNTRKIPWNTLLERV
;
A
#
# COMPACT_ATOMS: atom_id res chain seq x y z
N MET A 1 -39.01 -49.16 -13.93
CA MET A 1 -37.56 -49.26 -13.65
C MET A 1 -36.88 -48.07 -14.31
N ILE A 2 -36.30 -47.17 -13.52
CA ILE A 2 -35.04 -46.41 -13.76
C ILE A 2 -34.95 -45.39 -12.60
N LEU A 3 -33.87 -45.55 -11.85
CA LEU A 3 -33.55 -44.94 -10.56
C LEU A 3 -32.52 -43.82 -10.82
N THR A 4 -32.75 -42.59 -10.36
CA THR A 4 -31.66 -41.65 -10.09
C THR A 4 -31.99 -40.69 -8.93
N PRO A 5 -31.41 -40.91 -7.75
CA PRO A 5 -31.28 -39.85 -6.76
C PRO A 5 -29.79 -39.62 -6.42
N ILE A 6 -29.06 -38.90 -7.28
CA ILE A 6 -27.68 -38.46 -6.99
C ILE A 6 -27.61 -36.93 -7.05
N ARG A 7 -28.34 -36.25 -6.16
CA ARG A 7 -28.22 -34.78 -6.05
C ARG A 7 -28.41 -34.20 -4.65
N ARG A 8 -28.33 -35.02 -3.60
CA ARG A 8 -28.49 -34.54 -2.21
C ARG A 8 -27.26 -34.68 -1.32
N TYR A 9 -26.22 -35.40 -1.75
CA TYR A 9 -25.00 -35.58 -0.94
C TYR A 9 -24.01 -34.41 -1.02
N GLY A 10 -23.99 -33.66 -2.13
CA GLY A 10 -23.00 -32.59 -2.33
C GLY A 10 -23.17 -31.40 -1.36
N ALA A 11 -24.40 -31.07 -0.96
CA ALA A 11 -24.67 -29.94 -0.07
C ALA A 11 -24.36 -30.24 1.41
N MET A 12 -24.52 -31.50 1.85
CA MET A 12 -24.20 -31.91 3.23
C MET A 12 -22.69 -32.01 3.47
N ILE A 13 -21.91 -32.41 2.46
CA ILE A 13 -20.44 -32.49 2.57
C ILE A 13 -19.83 -31.09 2.70
N LEU A 14 -20.37 -30.09 1.99
CA LEU A 14 -19.87 -28.71 2.08
C LEU A 14 -20.18 -28.03 3.42
N MET A 15 -21.33 -28.35 4.04
CA MET A 15 -21.71 -27.81 5.36
C MET A 15 -20.86 -28.39 6.49
N LEU A 16 -20.47 -29.68 6.43
CA LEU A 16 -19.69 -30.32 7.49
C LEU A 16 -18.24 -29.76 7.61
N LEU A 17 -17.69 -29.19 6.54
CA LEU A 17 -16.33 -28.64 6.51
C LEU A 17 -16.21 -27.28 7.24
N THR A 18 -17.32 -26.63 7.60
CA THR A 18 -17.30 -25.28 8.19
C THR A 18 -17.24 -25.26 9.72
N LEU A 19 -17.36 -26.41 10.40
CA LEU A 19 -17.42 -26.46 11.88
C LEU A 19 -16.09 -26.76 12.60
N VAL A 20 -14.98 -26.99 11.90
CA VAL A 20 -13.73 -27.45 12.55
C VAL A 20 -12.67 -26.33 12.74
N PHE A 21 -12.90 -25.12 12.24
CA PHE A 21 -11.98 -23.98 12.43
C PHE A 21 -12.57 -22.89 13.32
N SER A 22 -13.12 -23.25 14.47
CA SER A 22 -13.58 -22.28 15.48
C SER A 22 -13.29 -22.75 16.89
N SER A 23 -12.01 -22.85 17.24
CA SER A 23 -11.51 -22.60 18.60
C SER A 23 -10.01 -22.83 18.65
N GLU A 24 -9.22 -21.75 18.62
CA GLU A 24 -7.92 -21.64 19.30
C GLU A 24 -7.32 -20.24 19.08
N VAL A 25 -7.82 -19.24 19.81
CA VAL A 25 -7.04 -18.03 20.11
C VAL A 25 -6.69 -18.12 21.58
N LEU A 26 -5.58 -18.81 21.85
CA LEU A 26 -4.93 -18.84 23.14
C LEU A 26 -4.39 -17.43 23.42
N ALA A 27 -5.05 -16.71 24.32
CA ALA A 27 -4.59 -15.42 24.82
C ALA A 27 -3.23 -15.60 25.51
N LYS A 28 -2.14 -15.22 24.83
CA LYS A 28 -0.83 -15.10 25.46
C LYS A 28 -0.81 -13.84 26.32
N THR A 29 -0.83 -14.04 27.62
CA THR A 29 -0.51 -13.04 28.63
C THR A 29 0.88 -12.45 28.36
N HIS A 30 0.96 -11.12 28.31
CA HIS A 30 2.24 -10.41 28.30
C HIS A 30 2.86 -10.54 29.69
N THR A 31 3.80 -11.47 29.86
CA THR A 31 4.72 -11.43 30.98
C THR A 31 5.64 -10.22 30.81
N THR A 32 5.55 -9.28 31.75
CA THR A 32 6.50 -8.18 31.90
C THR A 32 7.86 -8.78 32.27
N THR A 33 8.69 -9.08 31.27
CA THR A 33 10.08 -9.43 31.50
C THR A 33 10.86 -8.17 31.84
N ALA A 34 11.46 -8.22 33.02
CA ALA A 34 12.28 -7.20 33.62
C ALA A 34 13.43 -6.72 32.72
N SER A 35 13.75 -5.43 32.89
CA SER A 35 14.86 -4.69 32.30
C SER A 35 16.16 -5.53 32.22
N GLN A 36 16.58 -5.91 31.01
CA GLN A 36 17.97 -6.25 30.75
C GLN A 36 18.73 -4.96 30.40
N LYS A 37 19.67 -4.59 31.28
CA LYS A 37 20.63 -3.51 31.06
C LYS A 37 21.35 -3.75 29.73
N SER A 38 21.29 -2.77 28.84
CA SER A 38 22.03 -2.78 27.58
C SER A 38 23.53 -2.67 27.87
N HIS A 39 24.28 -3.71 27.49
CA HIS A 39 25.73 -3.67 27.38
C HIS A 39 26.11 -2.57 26.36
N LEU A 40 26.88 -1.55 26.80
CA LEU A 40 27.44 -0.52 25.93
C LEU A 40 28.46 -1.16 24.98
N THR A 41 28.01 -1.56 23.79
CA THR A 41 28.91 -1.82 22.67
C THR A 41 29.20 -0.50 21.96
N LYS A 42 30.48 -0.10 21.95
CA LYS A 42 30.97 1.02 21.13
C LYS A 42 30.50 0.83 19.69
N ALA A 43 29.66 1.74 19.22
CA ALA A 43 29.24 1.78 17.82
C ALA A 43 30.47 2.07 16.95
N SER A 44 30.98 1.04 16.27
CA SER A 44 31.83 1.22 15.11
C SER A 44 31.02 2.03 14.09
N ASN A 45 31.56 3.19 13.68
CA ASN A 45 31.01 4.02 12.61
C ASN A 45 31.16 3.28 11.27
N LYS A 46 30.42 2.18 11.08
CA LYS A 46 30.12 1.65 9.75
C LYS A 46 29.13 2.62 9.14
N GLN A 47 29.66 3.48 8.27
CA GLN A 47 28.89 4.32 7.37
C GLN A 47 27.86 3.44 6.67
N VAL A 48 26.61 3.53 7.14
CA VAL A 48 25.48 2.80 6.59
C VAL A 48 25.34 3.24 5.14
N SER A 49 25.51 2.25 4.27
CA SER A 49 25.29 2.30 2.82
C SER A 49 24.13 3.23 2.47
N SER A 50 24.39 4.12 1.52
CA SER A 50 23.51 5.19 1.00
C SER A 50 22.05 5.01 1.39
N LYS A 51 21.55 5.89 2.27
CA LYS A 51 20.11 6.03 2.51
C LYS A 51 19.47 6.38 1.18
N GLN A 52 18.97 5.37 0.45
CA GLN A 52 18.15 5.60 -0.72
C GLN A 52 16.94 6.37 -0.22
N GLU A 53 16.87 7.63 -0.61
CA GLU A 53 15.73 8.49 -0.37
C GLU A 53 14.53 7.80 -1.04
N TYR A 54 13.54 7.38 -0.24
CA TYR A 54 12.41 6.58 -0.72
C TYR A 54 11.48 7.37 -1.69
N SER A 55 11.81 8.61 -2.04
CA SER A 55 11.06 9.42 -2.99
C SER A 55 11.54 9.18 -4.43
N ARG A 56 11.11 8.08 -5.06
CA ARG A 56 11.36 7.88 -6.50
C ARG A 56 10.47 8.73 -7.40
N ASN A 57 9.36 9.28 -6.89
CA ASN A 57 8.40 10.07 -7.66
C ASN A 57 7.66 11.10 -6.78
N SER A 58 7.98 12.39 -6.87
CA SER A 58 7.02 13.47 -6.57
C SER A 58 7.49 14.80 -7.16
N ALA A 59 7.24 15.04 -8.44
CA ALA A 59 7.50 16.35 -9.05
C ALA A 59 6.43 17.42 -8.68
N LYS A 60 5.42 17.05 -7.89
CA LYS A 60 4.28 17.89 -7.49
C LYS A 60 3.81 17.63 -6.05
N SER A 61 4.71 17.22 -5.15
CA SER A 61 4.37 17.23 -3.72
C SER A 61 4.26 18.70 -3.29
N SER A 62 3.07 19.14 -2.87
CA SER A 62 2.94 20.43 -2.23
C SER A 62 3.86 20.45 -1.01
N SER A 63 4.57 21.57 -0.80
CA SER A 63 5.53 21.68 0.29
C SER A 63 4.87 21.34 1.62
N LEU A 64 5.48 20.41 2.36
CA LEU A 64 5.01 20.05 3.69
C LEU A 64 5.14 21.27 4.62
N PRO A 65 4.22 21.41 5.60
CA PRO A 65 4.34 22.46 6.59
C PRO A 65 5.67 22.37 7.35
N ASP A 66 6.39 23.49 7.46
CA ASP A 66 7.63 23.51 8.23
C ASP A 66 7.35 23.34 9.73
N LEU A 67 7.82 22.21 10.27
CA LEU A 67 7.65 21.84 11.68
C LEU A 67 8.71 22.48 12.59
N ARG A 68 9.73 23.15 12.05
CA ARG A 68 10.79 23.79 12.85
C ARG A 68 10.28 24.99 13.65
N LYS A 69 9.13 25.54 13.26
CA LYS A 69 8.40 26.59 14.01
C LYS A 69 7.95 26.13 15.41
N TYR A 70 7.90 24.81 15.66
CA TYR A 70 7.54 24.26 16.96
C TYR A 70 8.80 23.80 17.74
N PRO A 71 8.84 24.00 19.07
CA PRO A 71 9.92 23.48 19.93
C PRO A 71 10.11 21.97 19.78
N SER A 72 11.34 21.50 19.97
CA SER A 72 11.67 20.07 19.91
C SER A 72 10.88 19.24 20.92
N GLY A 73 10.74 17.94 20.65
CA GLY A 73 10.03 17.00 21.52
C GLY A 73 8.52 16.96 21.26
N THR A 74 7.74 16.91 22.34
CA THR A 74 6.28 16.71 22.30
C THR A 74 5.53 17.72 21.41
N PRO A 75 5.81 19.04 21.46
CA PRO A 75 5.11 20.01 20.62
C PRO A 75 5.26 19.73 19.13
N ARG A 76 6.48 19.44 18.67
CA ARG A 76 6.77 19.12 17.27
C ARG A 76 6.12 17.80 16.84
N LYS A 77 6.11 16.78 17.70
CA LYS A 77 5.40 15.51 17.42
C LYS A 77 3.89 15.72 17.27
N LYS A 78 3.28 16.54 18.14
CA LYS A 78 1.85 16.89 18.04
C LYS A 78 1.54 17.64 16.75
N ALA A 79 2.40 18.60 16.36
CA ALA A 79 2.25 19.33 15.11
C ALA A 79 2.35 18.39 13.89
N PHE A 80 3.34 17.49 13.87
CA PHE A 80 3.47 16.47 12.82
C PHE A 80 2.19 15.63 12.66
N LEU A 81 1.68 15.08 13.76
CA LEU A 81 0.47 14.23 13.72
C LEU A 81 -0.77 15.00 13.27
N ARG A 82 -0.84 16.30 13.57
CA ARG A 82 -1.98 17.14 13.18
C ARG A 82 -1.94 17.53 11.70
N THR A 83 -0.75 17.77 11.14
CA THR A 83 -0.63 18.39 9.80
C THR A 83 -0.10 17.45 8.75
N VAL A 84 0.98 16.73 9.03
CA VAL A 84 1.66 15.88 8.06
C VAL A 84 0.92 14.56 7.88
N MET A 85 0.37 13.98 8.95
CA MET A 85 -0.35 12.71 8.85
C MET A 85 -1.58 12.77 7.94
N PRO A 86 -2.53 13.72 8.08
CA PRO A 86 -3.67 13.80 7.18
C PRO A 86 -3.27 14.04 5.73
N TYR A 87 -2.21 14.83 5.51
CA TYR A 87 -1.67 15.04 4.17
C TYR A 87 -1.15 13.73 3.56
N ILE A 88 -0.36 12.95 4.30
CA ILE A 88 0.11 11.64 3.85
C ILE A 88 -1.08 10.71 3.56
N THR A 89 -2.08 10.66 4.44
CA THR A 89 -3.28 9.84 4.25
C THR A 89 -4.02 10.22 2.96
N SER A 90 -4.20 11.53 2.71
CA SER A 90 -4.85 12.03 1.50
C SER A 90 -4.05 11.69 0.23
N GLN A 91 -2.73 11.88 0.25
CA GLN A 91 -1.87 11.53 -0.89
C GLN A 91 -1.91 10.02 -1.18
N ASN A 92 -1.82 9.18 -0.13
CA ASN A 92 -1.89 7.73 -0.28
C ASN A 92 -3.25 7.29 -0.85
N ALA A 93 -4.36 7.90 -0.40
CA ALA A 93 -5.69 7.61 -0.94
C ALA A 93 -5.78 7.94 -2.44
N ALA A 94 -5.20 9.06 -2.88
CA ALA A 94 -5.13 9.41 -4.30
C ALA A 94 -4.29 8.41 -5.10
N ILE A 95 -3.12 8.01 -4.59
CA ILE A 95 -2.26 6.98 -5.20
C ILE A 95 -3.01 5.65 -5.34
N THR A 96 -3.70 5.21 -4.28
CA THR A 96 -4.51 3.99 -4.31
C THR A 96 -5.65 4.08 -5.33
N ALA A 97 -6.34 5.23 -5.41
CA ALA A 97 -7.39 5.43 -6.41
C ALA A 97 -6.85 5.38 -7.85
N GLU A 98 -5.66 5.93 -8.10
CA GLU A 98 -4.99 5.84 -9.39
C GLU A 98 -4.60 4.40 -9.73
N ARG A 99 -4.03 3.66 -8.77
CA ARG A 99 -3.69 2.24 -8.94
C ARG A 99 -4.92 1.40 -9.26
N ASN A 100 -5.99 1.55 -8.49
CA ASN A 100 -7.24 0.80 -8.69
C ASN A 100 -7.86 1.10 -10.06
N TRP A 101 -7.83 2.38 -10.46
CA TRP A 101 -8.26 2.78 -11.79
C TRP A 101 -7.42 2.13 -12.90
N LEU A 102 -6.09 2.13 -12.78
CA LEU A 102 -5.20 1.46 -13.74
C LEU A 102 -5.48 -0.04 -13.85
N ILE A 103 -5.64 -0.73 -12.71
CA ILE A 103 -5.95 -2.16 -12.67
C ILE A 103 -7.28 -2.43 -13.41
N SER A 104 -8.32 -1.62 -13.14
CA SER A 104 -9.61 -1.77 -13.84
C SER A 104 -9.51 -1.54 -15.35
N LYS A 105 -8.57 -0.69 -15.79
CA LYS A 105 -8.36 -0.34 -17.20
C LYS A 105 -7.46 -1.32 -17.94
N GLN A 106 -6.68 -2.13 -17.24
CA GLN A 106 -5.76 -3.11 -17.82
C GLN A 106 -6.48 -4.09 -18.76
N TYR A 107 -7.73 -4.43 -18.44
CA TYR A 107 -8.54 -5.40 -19.18
C TYR A 107 -9.50 -4.76 -20.18
N GLN A 108 -9.45 -3.43 -20.36
CA GLN A 108 -10.35 -2.71 -21.26
C GLN A 108 -9.65 -2.40 -22.59
N GLY A 109 -10.35 -2.68 -23.71
CA GLY A 109 -9.84 -2.42 -25.06
C GLY A 109 -10.17 -1.04 -25.61
N GLN A 110 -11.10 -0.31 -24.99
CA GLN A 110 -11.62 0.97 -25.48
C GLN A 110 -11.20 2.12 -24.56
N TRP A 111 -10.80 3.23 -25.18
CA TRP A 111 -10.22 4.38 -24.48
C TRP A 111 -10.85 5.67 -24.96
N SER A 112 -11.52 6.39 -24.07
CA SER A 112 -12.01 7.74 -24.35
C SER A 112 -10.84 8.75 -24.40
N PRO A 113 -10.99 9.90 -25.06
CA PRO A 113 -9.96 10.94 -25.07
C PRO A 113 -9.53 11.39 -23.66
N ALA A 114 -10.49 11.52 -22.74
CA ALA A 114 -10.23 11.91 -21.36
C ALA A 114 -9.41 10.85 -20.60
N GLU A 115 -9.69 9.56 -20.82
CA GLU A 115 -8.96 8.46 -20.18
C GLU A 115 -7.52 8.38 -20.69
N ARG A 116 -7.30 8.62 -21.99
CA ARG A 116 -5.94 8.69 -22.55
C ARG A 116 -5.17 9.86 -21.95
N ALA A 117 -5.80 11.03 -21.80
CA ALA A 117 -5.18 12.18 -21.16
C ALA A 117 -4.82 11.88 -19.70
N ARG A 118 -5.75 11.27 -18.94
CA ARG A 118 -5.51 10.83 -17.56
C ARG A 118 -4.34 9.84 -17.46
N LEU A 119 -4.31 8.83 -18.32
CA LEU A 119 -3.22 7.84 -18.36
C LEU A 119 -1.87 8.50 -18.67
N LYS A 120 -1.84 9.46 -19.61
CA LYS A 120 -0.63 10.18 -19.99
C LYS A 120 -0.12 11.04 -18.83
N ASP A 121 -1.01 11.68 -18.10
CA ASP A 121 -0.70 12.48 -16.93
C ASP A 121 -0.16 11.62 -15.77
N ILE A 122 -0.78 10.46 -15.51
CA ILE A 122 -0.25 9.46 -14.55
C ILE A 122 1.15 9.01 -14.96
N ALA A 123 1.35 8.56 -16.21
CA ALA A 123 2.66 8.13 -16.69
C ALA A 123 3.72 9.23 -16.54
N LYS A 124 3.37 10.49 -16.82
CA LYS A 124 4.26 11.65 -16.62
C LYS A 124 4.58 11.88 -15.13
N ARG A 125 3.58 11.84 -14.24
CA ARG A 125 3.77 12.01 -12.78
C ARG A 125 4.74 10.99 -12.20
N TYR A 126 4.60 9.73 -12.61
CA TYR A 126 5.41 8.61 -12.14
C TYR A 126 6.68 8.37 -12.97
N LYS A 127 7.02 9.32 -13.85
CA LYS A 127 8.23 9.34 -14.67
C LYS A 127 8.41 8.05 -15.50
N VAL A 128 7.30 7.52 -16.03
CA VAL A 128 7.28 6.35 -16.91
C VAL A 128 7.32 6.81 -18.36
N LYS A 129 8.29 6.30 -19.12
CA LYS A 129 8.40 6.58 -20.56
C LYS A 129 7.28 5.83 -21.29
N TRP A 130 6.32 6.57 -21.84
CA TRP A 130 5.24 6.03 -22.68
C TRP A 130 4.86 7.02 -23.78
N SER A 131 4.69 6.52 -25.00
CA SER A 131 4.43 7.34 -26.20
C SER A 131 2.98 7.83 -26.32
N GLY A 132 2.06 7.34 -25.48
CA GLY A 132 0.63 7.61 -25.60
C GLY A 132 -0.15 6.58 -26.40
N ASN A 133 0.52 5.57 -26.96
CA ASN A 133 -0.14 4.46 -27.66
C ASN A 133 -0.80 3.49 -26.67
N THR A 134 -2.13 3.48 -26.63
CA THR A 134 -2.92 2.64 -25.72
C THR A 134 -2.85 1.14 -26.04
N ARG A 135 -2.38 0.74 -27.22
CA ARG A 135 -2.11 -0.67 -27.55
C ARG A 135 -0.81 -1.19 -26.94
N LYS A 136 0.08 -0.30 -26.51
CA LYS A 136 1.42 -0.61 -25.98
C LYS A 136 1.67 0.15 -24.68
N ILE A 137 0.83 -0.10 -23.69
CA ILE A 137 0.98 0.48 -22.34
C ILE A 137 1.96 -0.40 -21.54
N PRO A 138 3.03 0.17 -20.95
CA PRO A 138 3.97 -0.58 -20.12
C PRO A 138 3.36 -0.85 -18.73
N TRP A 139 2.36 -1.74 -18.66
CA TRP A 139 1.54 -1.98 -17.47
C TRP A 139 2.35 -2.32 -16.23
N ASN A 140 3.32 -3.24 -16.34
CA ASN A 140 4.13 -3.67 -15.20
C ASN A 140 4.95 -2.51 -14.62
N THR A 141 5.67 -1.78 -15.46
CA THR A 141 6.46 -0.62 -15.03
C THR A 141 5.57 0.49 -14.48
N LEU A 142 4.39 0.71 -15.06
CA LEU A 142 3.47 1.74 -14.59
C LEU A 142 2.91 1.39 -13.21
N LEU A 143 2.43 0.17 -13.02
CA LEU A 143 1.89 -0.31 -11.74
C LEU A 143 2.98 -0.50 -10.67
N GLU A 144 4.24 -0.73 -11.03
CA GLU A 144 5.33 -0.76 -10.06
C GLU A 144 5.62 0.65 -9.49
N ARG A 145 5.42 1.69 -10.30
CA ARG A 145 5.71 3.08 -9.91
C ARG A 145 4.58 3.76 -9.15
N VAL A 146 3.34 3.32 -9.37
CA VAL A 146 2.10 3.86 -8.77
C VAL A 146 1.77 3.12 -7.48
#